data_AF-A0A6P6Y904-F1
#
_entry.id   AF-A0A6P6Y904-F1
#
_cell.length_a   1.000
_cell.length_b   1.000
_cell.length_c   1.000
_cell.angle_alpha   90.00
_cell.angle_beta   90.00
_cell.angle_gamma   90.00
#
_symmetry.space_group_name_H-M   'P 1'
#
loop_
_entity.id
_entity.type
_entity.pdbx_description
1 polymer ?
#
loop_
_entity_poly.entity_id
_entity_poly.type
_entity_poly.pdbx_seq_one_letter_code
_entity_poly.pdbx_strand_id
1 'polypeptide(L)'
;MTTLESENSSKIYFTEQTKMSLNLIELRLDNHLKRIMKEYRLSNLSNAIKKLSLETRICEKLLEIMNSCHDFIYRKMPAIKAAKNTVTQLRQDHVSQAIISKEMLKQIKQISVTTEQIIWALNSNKEHLSYIARVYTIPQQYCHNAIDDDDDKAHDNDNDIGGNENNLNSPNSINMRKQLITVIDQCQLVIDICRLIRLAITSLIKNMLAKDCLPIINNNNDNHQSLKSLMAAMNQPSTTTQVFPVQLN
;
A
#
# COMPACT_ATOMS: atom_id res chain seq x y z
N MET A 1 28.08 -8.66 19.74
CA MET A 1 26.64 -8.71 19.40
C MET A 1 26.09 -7.32 19.64
N THR A 2 26.09 -6.48 18.62
CA THR A 2 25.49 -5.14 18.67
C THR A 2 24.25 -5.19 17.79
N THR A 3 23.11 -5.15 18.44
CA THR A 3 21.79 -4.97 17.83
C THR A 3 21.78 -3.61 17.13
N LEU A 4 21.87 -3.65 15.80
CA LEU A 4 21.44 -2.56 14.93
C LEU A 4 19.92 -2.45 15.08
N GLU A 5 19.48 -1.69 16.07
CA GLU A 5 18.10 -1.23 16.15
C GLU A 5 17.82 -0.37 14.91
N SER A 6 16.74 -0.72 14.24
CA SER A 6 16.33 -0.18 12.96
C SER A 6 15.95 1.30 13.07
N GLU A 7 16.83 2.20 12.67
CA GLU A 7 16.53 3.63 12.46
C GLU A 7 15.68 3.92 11.20
N ASN A 8 14.89 2.95 10.72
CA ASN A 8 14.00 3.10 9.57
C ASN A 8 12.51 3.03 9.97
N SER A 9 12.12 3.49 11.17
CA SER A 9 10.71 3.81 11.40
C SER A 9 10.37 5.03 10.55
N SER A 10 9.33 4.97 9.73
CA SER A 10 8.86 6.13 8.99
C SER A 10 8.60 7.26 10.00
N LYS A 11 9.42 8.32 10.01
CA LYS A 11 9.19 9.51 10.85
C LYS A 11 7.95 10.24 10.31
N ILE A 12 6.77 9.68 10.58
CA ILE A 12 5.50 10.32 10.26
C ILE A 12 5.32 11.43 11.29
N TYR A 13 5.29 12.66 10.81
CA TYR A 13 5.01 13.82 11.62
C TYR A 13 3.51 14.03 11.68
N PHE A 14 2.91 13.74 12.84
CA PHE A 14 1.53 14.10 13.12
C PHE A 14 1.44 15.60 13.36
N THR A 15 0.45 16.25 12.76
CA THR A 15 0.14 17.63 13.10
C THR A 15 -0.65 17.68 14.39
N GLU A 16 -0.31 18.62 15.28
CA GLU A 16 -1.08 18.87 16.49
C GLU A 16 -2.27 19.79 16.25
N GLN A 17 -2.25 20.53 15.13
CA GLN A 17 -3.35 21.39 14.71
C GLN A 17 -3.77 21.05 13.28
N THR A 18 -5.08 20.96 13.04
CA THR A 18 -5.66 20.73 11.71
C THR A 18 -5.41 21.95 10.83
N LYS A 19 -4.72 21.74 9.70
CA LYS A 19 -4.27 22.78 8.76
C LYS A 19 -5.17 22.93 7.54
N MET A 20 -6.25 22.17 7.47
CA MET A 20 -7.15 22.07 6.34
C MET A 20 -8.59 21.96 6.83
N SER A 21 -9.56 22.53 6.11
CA SER A 21 -10.98 22.36 6.48
C SER A 21 -11.37 20.87 6.48
N LEU A 22 -12.19 20.49 7.45
CA LEU A 22 -12.63 19.10 7.61
C LEU A 22 -13.40 18.60 6.37
N ASN A 23 -14.18 19.48 5.72
CA ASN A 23 -14.86 19.15 4.45
C ASN A 23 -13.87 18.81 3.33
N LEU A 24 -12.73 19.52 3.24
CA LEU A 24 -11.71 19.24 2.22
C LEU A 24 -10.92 17.96 2.55
N ILE A 25 -10.70 17.68 3.83
CA ILE A 25 -10.12 16.40 4.29
C ILE A 25 -11.06 15.25 3.90
N GLU A 26 -12.36 15.38 4.19
CA GLU A 26 -13.37 14.38 3.85
C GLU A 26 -13.41 14.12 2.34
N LEU A 27 -13.46 15.18 1.52
CA LEU A 27 -13.46 15.08 0.07
C LEU A 27 -12.21 14.38 -0.48
N ARG A 28 -11.03 14.65 0.10
CA ARG A 28 -9.78 13.98 -0.28
C ARG A 28 -9.82 12.49 0.03
N LEU A 29 -10.37 12.11 1.18
CA LEU A 29 -10.54 10.71 1.55
C LEU A 29 -11.53 10.02 0.61
N ASP A 30 -12.66 10.66 0.28
CA ASP A 30 -13.64 10.11 -0.67
C ASP A 30 -13.04 9.85 -2.05
N ASN A 31 -12.28 10.83 -2.57
CA ASN A 31 -11.61 10.68 -3.86
C ASN A 31 -10.57 9.56 -3.83
N HIS A 32 -9.90 9.34 -2.70
CA HIS A 32 -8.98 8.22 -2.56
C HIS A 32 -9.71 6.87 -2.47
N LEU A 33 -10.77 6.77 -1.65
CA LEU A 33 -11.60 5.57 -1.50
C LEU A 33 -12.20 5.15 -2.84
N LYS A 34 -12.72 6.09 -3.64
CA LYS A 34 -13.21 5.84 -5.02
C LYS A 34 -12.16 5.19 -5.94
N ARG A 35 -10.87 5.45 -5.71
CA ARG A 35 -9.78 4.87 -6.50
C ARG A 35 -9.39 3.47 -6.05
N ILE A 36 -9.49 3.17 -4.75
CA ILE A 36 -8.94 1.93 -4.18
C ILE A 36 -10.03 0.89 -3.85
N MET A 37 -11.29 1.28 -3.78
CA MET A 37 -12.42 0.41 -3.44
C MET A 37 -13.33 0.13 -4.63
N LYS A 38 -14.03 -1.02 -4.56
CA LYS A 38 -15.14 -1.32 -5.47
C LYS A 38 -16.38 -0.50 -5.08
N GLU A 39 -17.17 -0.13 -6.07
CA GLU A 39 -18.34 0.74 -5.93
C GLU A 39 -19.33 0.26 -4.85
N TYR A 40 -19.66 -1.03 -4.80
CA TYR A 40 -20.57 -1.55 -3.79
C TYR A 40 -20.04 -1.40 -2.35
N ARG A 41 -18.73 -1.60 -2.12
CA ARG A 41 -18.12 -1.40 -0.79
C ARG A 41 -18.15 0.07 -0.41
N LEU A 42 -17.87 0.96 -1.36
CA LEU A 42 -17.91 2.41 -1.15
C LEU A 42 -19.33 2.88 -0.80
N SER A 43 -20.35 2.35 -1.49
CA SER A 43 -21.75 2.64 -1.19
C SER A 43 -22.13 2.19 0.22
N ASN A 44 -21.74 0.97 0.61
CA ASN A 44 -21.98 0.45 1.95
C ASN A 44 -21.32 1.31 3.04
N LEU A 45 -20.04 1.66 2.87
CA LEU A 45 -19.35 2.58 3.79
C LEU A 45 -20.07 3.93 3.89
N SER A 46 -20.39 4.53 2.75
CA SER A 46 -21.04 5.85 2.71
C SER A 46 -22.39 5.83 3.43
N ASN A 47 -23.17 4.76 3.25
CA ASN A 47 -24.45 4.59 3.91
C ASN A 47 -24.31 4.38 5.42
N ALA A 48 -23.31 3.60 5.84
CA ALA A 48 -23.02 3.31 7.24
C ALA A 48 -22.64 4.58 8.03
N ILE A 49 -21.82 5.45 7.43
CA ILE A 49 -21.27 6.61 8.15
C ILE A 49 -22.06 7.90 7.94
N LYS A 50 -23.12 7.91 7.12
CA LYS A 50 -23.83 9.13 6.69
C LYS A 50 -24.39 9.98 7.85
N LYS A 51 -24.80 9.33 8.95
CA LYS A 51 -25.39 9.99 10.13
C LYS A 51 -24.34 10.47 11.15
N LEU A 52 -23.07 10.09 10.98
CA LEU A 52 -22.00 10.43 11.91
C LEU A 52 -21.54 11.89 11.71
N SER A 53 -20.94 12.47 12.76
CA SER A 53 -20.28 13.78 12.67
C SER A 53 -19.13 13.75 11.66
N LEU A 54 -18.76 14.92 11.14
CA LEU A 54 -17.74 15.05 10.11
C LEU A 54 -16.39 14.47 10.56
N GLU A 55 -15.98 14.72 11.79
CA GLU A 55 -14.77 14.19 12.41
C GLU A 55 -14.79 12.66 12.47
N THR A 56 -15.91 12.09 12.89
CA THR A 56 -16.09 10.63 12.98
C THR A 56 -16.07 9.99 11.58
N ARG A 57 -16.73 10.60 10.58
CA ARG A 57 -16.66 10.13 9.19
C ARG A 57 -15.24 10.15 8.64
N ILE A 58 -14.45 11.18 8.94
CA ILE A 58 -13.03 11.25 8.56
C ILE A 58 -12.24 10.10 9.18
N CYS A 59 -12.46 9.81 10.46
CA CYS A 59 -11.80 8.70 11.15
C CYS A 59 -12.20 7.33 10.56
N GLU A 60 -13.48 7.09 10.30
CA GLU A 60 -13.97 5.86 9.65
C GLU A 60 -13.37 5.67 8.25
N LYS A 61 -13.33 6.73 7.44
CA LYS A 61 -12.72 6.68 6.11
C LYS A 61 -11.22 6.40 6.19
N LEU A 62 -10.51 6.96 7.18
CA LEU A 62 -9.10 6.66 7.41
C LEU A 62 -8.89 5.20 7.81
N LEU A 63 -9.72 4.66 8.70
CA LEU A 63 -9.70 3.24 9.08
C LEU A 63 -9.90 2.35 7.84
N GLU A 64 -10.86 2.68 6.98
CA GLU A 64 -11.12 1.88 5.78
C GLU A 64 -9.95 1.89 4.79
N ILE A 65 -9.25 3.02 4.63
CA ILE A 65 -8.02 3.08 3.80
C ILE A 65 -6.92 2.21 4.42
N MET A 66 -6.74 2.29 5.74
CA MET A 66 -5.74 1.50 6.46
C MET A 66 -6.03 -0.01 6.34
N ASN A 67 -7.27 -0.42 6.54
CA ASN A 67 -7.72 -1.81 6.36
C ASN A 67 -7.54 -2.27 4.91
N SER A 68 -7.89 -1.42 3.93
CA SER A 68 -7.69 -1.71 2.51
C SER A 68 -6.21 -1.92 2.16
N CYS A 69 -5.29 -1.18 2.78
CA CYS A 69 -3.85 -1.39 2.62
C CYS A 69 -3.42 -2.73 3.21
N HIS A 70 -3.87 -3.05 4.42
CA HIS A 70 -3.57 -4.31 5.08
C HIS A 70 -4.03 -5.51 4.24
N ASP A 71 -5.29 -5.48 3.77
CA ASP A 71 -5.88 -6.51 2.90
C ASP A 71 -5.14 -6.64 1.57
N PHE A 72 -4.69 -5.52 0.98
CA PHE A 72 -3.91 -5.54 -0.24
C PHE A 72 -2.56 -6.22 -0.01
N ILE A 73 -1.85 -5.87 1.05
CA ILE A 73 -0.56 -6.47 1.42
C ILE A 73 -0.74 -7.97 1.65
N TYR A 74 -1.73 -8.36 2.46
CA TYR A 74 -2.02 -9.76 2.76
C TYR A 74 -2.26 -10.59 1.48
N ARG A 75 -3.10 -10.10 0.57
CA ARG A 75 -3.40 -10.78 -0.70
C ARG A 75 -2.22 -10.83 -1.68
N LYS A 76 -1.33 -9.84 -1.65
CA LYS A 76 -0.17 -9.77 -2.57
C LYS A 76 1.06 -10.48 -2.04
N MET A 77 1.15 -10.73 -0.73
CA MET A 77 2.29 -11.39 -0.11
C MET A 77 2.65 -12.76 -0.73
N PRO A 78 1.70 -13.65 -1.06
CA PRO A 78 2.03 -14.92 -1.73
C PRO A 78 2.70 -14.71 -3.09
N ALA A 79 2.22 -13.77 -3.89
CA ALA A 79 2.80 -13.45 -5.19
C ALA A 79 4.21 -12.86 -5.07
N ILE A 80 4.47 -12.04 -4.04
CA ILE A 80 5.80 -11.49 -3.74
C ILE A 80 6.76 -12.60 -3.32
N LYS A 81 6.33 -13.53 -2.46
CA LYS A 81 7.12 -14.69 -2.06
C LYS A 81 7.45 -15.58 -3.26
N ALA A 82 6.47 -15.87 -4.11
CA ALA A 82 6.66 -16.62 -5.34
C ALA A 82 7.67 -15.93 -6.28
N ALA A 83 7.51 -14.62 -6.51
CA ALA A 83 8.43 -13.82 -7.31
C ALA A 83 9.88 -13.88 -6.77
N LYS A 84 10.07 -13.73 -5.45
CA LYS A 84 11.39 -13.85 -4.82
C LYS A 84 12.02 -15.22 -5.07
N ASN A 85 11.25 -16.29 -4.88
CA ASN A 85 11.73 -17.66 -5.09
C ASN A 85 12.08 -17.90 -6.56
N THR A 86 11.21 -17.48 -7.49
CA THR A 86 11.47 -17.59 -8.93
C THR A 86 12.72 -16.82 -9.35
N VAL A 87 12.93 -15.59 -8.87
CA VAL A 87 14.16 -14.83 -9.20
C VAL A 87 15.41 -15.53 -8.65
N THR A 88 15.31 -16.14 -7.47
CA THR A 88 16.42 -16.90 -6.87
C THR A 88 16.74 -18.14 -7.72
N GLN A 89 15.71 -18.88 -8.14
CA GLN A 89 15.85 -20.04 -9.02
C GLN A 89 16.44 -19.64 -10.38
N LEU A 90 15.90 -18.61 -11.02
CA LEU A 90 16.39 -18.11 -12.32
C LEU A 90 17.86 -17.68 -12.26
N ARG A 91 18.32 -17.14 -11.12
CA ARG A 91 19.73 -16.81 -10.92
C ARG A 91 20.60 -18.05 -10.86
N GLN A 92 20.15 -19.11 -10.20
CA GLN A 92 20.87 -20.40 -10.15
C GLN A 92 20.87 -21.08 -11.53
N ASP A 93 19.72 -21.12 -12.21
CA ASP A 93 19.58 -21.74 -13.53
C ASP A 93 20.41 -21.00 -14.59
N HIS A 94 20.50 -19.67 -14.54
CA HIS A 94 21.32 -18.88 -15.47
C HIS A 94 22.83 -19.14 -15.32
N VAL A 95 23.29 -19.51 -14.12
CA VAL A 95 24.68 -19.96 -13.92
C VAL A 95 24.90 -21.28 -14.65
N SER A 96 23.91 -22.16 -14.65
CA SER A 96 23.97 -23.52 -15.21
C SER A 96 23.66 -23.61 -16.71
N GLN A 97 22.95 -22.64 -17.30
CA GLN A 97 22.46 -22.69 -18.68
C GLN A 97 23.07 -21.60 -19.57
N ALA A 98 23.48 -22.00 -20.79
CA ALA A 98 24.06 -21.11 -21.80
C ALA A 98 23.01 -20.34 -22.64
N ILE A 99 21.72 -20.72 -22.58
CA ILE A 99 20.67 -20.21 -23.48
C ILE A 99 19.49 -19.66 -22.65
N ILE A 100 18.95 -18.52 -23.08
CA ILE A 100 17.78 -17.88 -22.48
C ILE A 100 16.51 -18.48 -23.09
N SER A 101 15.71 -19.20 -22.29
CA SER A 101 14.46 -19.78 -22.77
C SER A 101 13.33 -18.74 -22.84
N LYS A 102 12.35 -18.98 -23.73
CA LYS A 102 11.14 -18.15 -23.83
C LYS A 102 10.33 -18.12 -22.51
N GLU A 103 10.35 -19.23 -21.76
CA GLU A 103 9.64 -19.35 -20.49
C GLU A 103 10.31 -18.51 -19.38
N MET A 104 11.64 -18.50 -19.31
CA MET A 104 12.36 -17.59 -18.39
C MET A 104 12.01 -16.13 -18.67
N LEU A 105 11.97 -15.74 -19.94
CA LEU A 105 11.61 -14.38 -20.34
C LEU A 105 10.17 -14.02 -19.93
N LYS A 106 9.23 -14.95 -20.07
CA LYS A 106 7.83 -14.77 -19.64
C LYS A 106 7.73 -14.57 -18.13
N GLN A 107 8.45 -15.37 -17.35
CA GLN A 107 8.50 -15.25 -15.89
C GLN A 107 9.10 -13.91 -15.44
N ILE A 108 10.23 -13.51 -16.05
CA ILE A 108 10.89 -12.23 -15.78
C ILE A 108 9.94 -11.05 -16.06
N LYS A 109 9.25 -11.06 -17.22
CA LYS A 109 8.26 -10.03 -17.57
C LYS A 109 7.12 -9.99 -16.54
N GLN A 110 6.54 -11.14 -16.20
CA GLN A 110 5.44 -11.22 -15.25
C GLN A 110 5.80 -10.67 -13.87
N ILE A 111 6.98 -11.03 -13.35
CA ILE A 111 7.44 -10.55 -12.04
C ILE A 111 7.70 -9.04 -12.09
N SER A 112 8.31 -8.54 -13.18
CA SER A 112 8.60 -7.11 -13.35
C SER A 112 7.32 -6.27 -13.34
N VAL A 113 6.28 -6.70 -14.05
CA VAL A 113 4.97 -6.02 -14.07
C VAL A 113 4.29 -6.12 -12.70
N THR A 114 4.25 -7.31 -12.11
CA THR A 114 3.56 -7.53 -10.83
C THR A 114 4.17 -6.69 -9.70
N THR A 115 5.50 -6.64 -9.61
CA THR A 115 6.20 -5.84 -8.60
C THR A 115 6.02 -4.35 -8.80
N GLU A 116 6.01 -3.85 -10.04
CA GLU A 116 5.73 -2.44 -10.34
C GLU A 116 4.32 -2.03 -9.92
N GLN A 117 3.31 -2.84 -10.26
CA GLN A 117 1.93 -2.58 -9.88
C GLN A 117 1.73 -2.52 -8.36
N ILE A 118 2.41 -3.40 -7.62
CA ILE A 118 2.39 -3.41 -6.15
C ILE A 118 3.06 -2.16 -5.59
N ILE A 119 4.25 -1.80 -6.09
CA ILE A 119 4.96 -0.58 -5.67
C ILE A 119 4.09 0.64 -5.89
N TRP A 120 3.51 0.79 -7.08
CA TRP A 120 2.69 1.95 -7.43
C TRP A 120 1.46 2.08 -6.52
N ALA A 121 0.73 0.99 -6.32
CA ALA A 121 -0.46 0.98 -5.47
C ALA A 121 -0.13 1.33 -4.01
N LEU A 122 0.88 0.67 -3.43
CA LEU A 122 1.26 0.90 -2.03
C LEU A 122 1.88 2.28 -1.82
N ASN A 123 2.69 2.77 -2.76
CA ASN A 123 3.30 4.09 -2.64
C ASN A 123 2.22 5.18 -2.69
N SER A 124 1.24 5.06 -3.59
CA SER A 124 0.09 5.97 -3.62
C SER A 124 -0.63 6.00 -2.27
N ASN A 125 -0.99 4.84 -1.71
CA ASN A 125 -1.71 4.78 -0.43
C ASN A 125 -0.89 5.33 0.73
N LYS A 126 0.40 4.96 0.81
CA LYS A 126 1.34 5.44 1.82
C LYS A 126 1.46 6.96 1.81
N GLU A 127 1.63 7.57 0.64
CA GLU A 127 1.73 9.03 0.51
C GLU A 127 0.42 9.74 0.89
N HIS A 128 -0.73 9.17 0.53
CA HIS A 128 -2.03 9.70 0.94
C HIS A 128 -2.21 9.67 2.46
N LEU A 129 -1.93 8.55 3.13
CA LEU A 129 -2.00 8.45 4.60
C LEU A 129 -1.01 9.40 5.28
N SER A 130 0.23 9.47 4.78
CA SER A 130 1.28 10.36 5.30
C SER A 130 0.92 11.84 5.11
N TYR A 131 0.23 12.18 4.03
CA TYR A 131 -0.27 13.53 3.81
C TYR A 131 -1.36 13.88 4.83
N ILE A 132 -2.35 13.00 5.03
CA ILE A 132 -3.44 13.27 5.98
C ILE A 132 -2.89 13.45 7.40
N ALA A 133 -1.94 12.62 7.84
CA ALA A 133 -1.28 12.77 9.15
C ALA A 133 -0.61 14.14 9.36
N ARG A 134 -0.14 14.79 8.28
CA ARG A 134 0.51 16.11 8.33
C ARG A 134 -0.46 17.30 8.32
N VAL A 135 -1.73 17.09 7.93
CA VAL A 135 -2.72 18.17 7.74
C VAL A 135 -3.96 18.05 8.63
N TYR A 136 -4.23 16.87 9.19
CA TYR A 136 -5.35 16.61 10.09
C TYR A 136 -4.86 16.14 11.46
N THR A 137 -5.41 16.71 12.54
CA THR A 137 -5.13 16.25 13.90
C THR A 137 -5.81 14.90 14.14
N ILE A 138 -5.10 13.82 13.82
CA ILE A 138 -5.59 12.45 14.03
C ILE A 138 -5.68 12.16 15.53
N PRO A 139 -6.82 11.66 16.04
CA PRO A 139 -6.95 11.33 17.46
C PRO A 139 -6.03 10.17 17.83
N GLN A 140 -5.48 10.21 19.05
CA GLN A 140 -4.65 9.12 19.56
C GLN A 140 -5.46 7.84 19.78
N GLN A 141 -6.63 7.99 20.38
CA GLN A 141 -7.61 6.93 20.60
C GLN A 141 -8.91 7.30 19.90
N TYR A 142 -9.50 6.34 19.22
CA TYR A 142 -10.77 6.48 18.52
C TYR A 142 -11.68 5.33 18.91
N CYS A 143 -12.86 5.64 19.44
CA CYS A 143 -13.86 4.61 19.67
C CYS A 143 -14.55 4.33 18.34
N HIS A 144 -14.28 3.17 17.78
CA HIS A 144 -15.04 2.70 16.63
C HIS A 144 -16.43 2.36 17.13
N ASN A 145 -17.40 3.21 16.80
CA ASN A 145 -18.77 2.85 17.06
C ASN A 145 -19.01 1.61 16.20
N ALA A 146 -19.39 0.49 16.85
CA ALA A 146 -20.17 -0.48 16.13
C ALA A 146 -21.31 0.34 15.51
N ILE A 147 -21.47 0.25 14.20
CA ILE A 147 -22.66 0.81 13.56
C ILE A 147 -23.77 -0.04 14.16
N ASP A 148 -24.32 0.43 15.28
CA ASP A 148 -25.42 -0.24 15.94
C ASP A 148 -26.53 -0.26 14.90
N ASP A 149 -26.96 -1.47 14.55
CA ASP A 149 -28.22 -1.72 13.85
C ASP A 149 -29.35 -1.28 14.80
N ASP A 150 -29.51 0.03 14.99
CA ASP A 150 -30.59 0.66 15.73
C ASP A 150 -31.89 0.58 14.93
N ASP A 151 -32.35 -0.65 14.67
CA ASP A 151 -33.74 -0.91 14.28
C ASP A 151 -34.44 -1.97 15.16
N ASP A 152 -33.76 -2.59 16.13
CA ASP A 152 -34.43 -3.54 17.04
C ASP A 152 -33.88 -3.45 18.46
N LYS A 153 -34.30 -2.47 19.27
CA LYS A 153 -34.64 -2.60 20.72
C LYS A 153 -35.39 -1.35 21.23
N ALA A 154 -36.67 -1.24 20.89
CA ALA A 154 -37.61 -0.60 21.79
C ALA A 154 -37.88 -1.58 22.94
N HIS A 155 -37.31 -1.37 24.13
CA HIS A 155 -37.95 -1.76 25.38
C HIS A 155 -37.37 -0.94 26.55
N ASP A 156 -38.28 -0.25 27.19
CA ASP A 156 -38.21 0.57 28.40
C ASP A 156 -37.28 0.03 29.51
N ASN A 157 -36.53 0.93 30.16
CA ASN A 157 -36.78 1.30 31.55
C ASN A 157 -35.87 2.43 32.05
N ASP A 158 -36.49 3.30 32.85
CA ASP A 158 -35.94 4.47 33.52
C ASP A 158 -34.84 4.18 34.56
N ASN A 159 -34.09 5.25 34.86
CA ASN A 159 -33.13 5.51 35.96
C ASN A 159 -31.74 4.87 35.85
N ASP A 160 -30.70 5.67 35.61
CA ASP A 160 -29.85 6.15 36.72
C ASP A 160 -28.92 7.29 36.28
N ILE A 161 -28.80 8.31 37.15
CA ILE A 161 -27.89 9.44 37.03
C ILE A 161 -26.53 8.97 37.55
N GLY A 162 -25.54 8.88 36.67
CA GLY A 162 -24.19 8.49 37.07
C GLY A 162 -23.16 8.77 36.00
N GLY A 163 -22.77 10.05 35.87
CA GLY A 163 -21.57 10.43 35.13
C GLY A 163 -20.36 9.73 35.72
N ASN A 164 -19.72 8.88 34.93
CA ASN A 164 -18.37 8.39 35.23
C ASN A 164 -17.52 8.49 33.96
N GLU A 165 -16.93 9.66 33.81
CA GLU A 165 -15.77 9.90 32.96
C GLU A 165 -14.64 8.97 33.42
N ASN A 166 -14.43 7.83 32.74
CA ASN A 166 -13.16 7.07 32.67
C ASN A 166 -13.32 5.71 31.97
N ASN A 167 -14.16 5.61 30.94
CA ASN A 167 -14.29 4.38 30.15
C ASN A 167 -13.19 4.28 29.07
N LEU A 168 -11.92 4.25 29.51
CA LEU A 168 -10.75 4.08 28.63
C LEU A 168 -10.59 2.63 28.11
N ASN A 169 -11.47 1.70 28.54
CA ASN A 169 -11.48 0.29 28.16
C ASN A 169 -12.76 -0.08 27.39
N SER A 170 -13.23 0.78 26.48
CA SER A 170 -14.21 0.32 25.49
C SER A 170 -13.54 -0.74 24.61
N PRO A 171 -14.12 -1.95 24.44
CA PRO A 171 -13.55 -3.01 23.61
C PRO A 171 -13.37 -2.58 22.14
N ASN A 172 -13.96 -1.45 21.72
CA ASN A 172 -13.85 -0.89 20.38
C ASN A 172 -12.90 0.31 20.28
N SER A 173 -12.09 0.57 21.31
CA SER A 173 -11.11 1.65 21.29
C SER A 173 -9.89 1.27 20.44
N ILE A 174 -9.61 2.09 19.43
CA ILE A 174 -8.53 1.92 18.47
C ILE A 174 -7.49 3.02 18.66
N ASN A 175 -6.23 2.62 18.80
CA ASN A 175 -5.10 3.55 18.74
C ASN A 175 -4.81 3.93 17.27
N MET A 176 -5.50 4.95 16.75
CA MET A 176 -5.43 5.34 15.33
C MET A 176 -4.03 5.77 14.90
N ARG A 177 -3.33 6.60 15.70
CA ARG A 177 -1.97 7.03 15.33
C ARG A 177 -1.02 5.84 15.21
N LYS A 178 -1.08 4.87 16.14
CA LYS A 178 -0.26 3.65 16.09
C LYS A 178 -0.60 2.76 14.90
N GLN A 179 -1.89 2.57 14.61
CA GLN A 179 -2.31 1.80 13.43
C GLN A 179 -1.84 2.44 12.12
N LEU A 180 -1.95 3.76 12.00
CA LEU A 180 -1.50 4.49 10.81
C LEU A 180 0.00 4.36 10.58
N ILE A 181 0.81 4.49 11.64
CA ILE A 181 2.26 4.24 11.56
C ILE A 181 2.52 2.82 11.09
N THR A 182 1.87 1.84 11.72
CA THR A 182 2.04 0.42 11.40
C THR A 182 1.73 0.13 9.93
N VAL A 183 0.63 0.68 9.40
CA VAL A 183 0.25 0.48 7.99
C VAL A 183 1.24 1.15 7.04
N ILE A 184 1.68 2.37 7.33
CA ILE A 184 2.67 3.06 6.49
C ILE A 184 4.00 2.29 6.46
N ASP A 185 4.47 1.81 7.62
CA ASP A 185 5.69 1.00 7.72
C ASP A 185 5.53 -0.33 6.96
N GLN A 186 4.37 -0.99 7.07
CA GLN A 186 4.07 -2.19 6.29
C GLN A 186 4.06 -1.93 4.78
N CYS A 187 3.46 -0.83 4.32
CA CYS A 187 3.52 -0.42 2.92
C CYS A 187 4.96 -0.21 2.47
N GLN A 188 5.76 0.51 3.26
CA GLN A 188 7.16 0.80 2.94
C GLN A 188 8.00 -0.47 2.86
N LEU A 189 7.87 -1.38 3.83
CA LEU A 189 8.56 -2.66 3.85
C LEU A 189 8.28 -3.47 2.57
N VAL A 190 7.01 -3.55 2.16
CA VAL A 190 6.62 -4.30 0.96
C VAL A 190 7.13 -3.62 -0.32
N ILE A 191 7.08 -2.29 -0.38
CA ILE A 191 7.67 -1.52 -1.49
C ILE A 191 9.16 -1.85 -1.62
N ASP A 192 9.90 -1.87 -0.51
CA ASP A 192 11.34 -2.13 -0.52
C ASP A 192 11.66 -3.57 -0.92
N ILE A 193 10.89 -4.54 -0.45
CA ILE A 193 10.99 -5.93 -0.92
C ILE A 193 10.79 -6.02 -2.43
N CYS A 194 9.75 -5.37 -2.97
CA CYS A 194 9.48 -5.36 -4.41
C CYS A 194 10.61 -4.67 -5.20
N ARG A 195 11.19 -3.58 -4.68
CA ARG A 195 12.35 -2.91 -5.27
C ARG A 195 13.59 -3.81 -5.30
N LEU A 196 13.85 -4.55 -4.22
CA LEU A 196 14.95 -5.53 -4.17
C LEU A 196 14.76 -6.65 -5.20
N ILE A 197 13.54 -7.16 -5.37
CA ILE A 197 13.22 -8.16 -6.42
C ILE A 197 13.48 -7.57 -7.81
N ARG A 198 13.05 -6.33 -8.08
CA ARG A 198 13.30 -5.65 -9.35
C ARG A 198 14.78 -5.44 -9.62
N LEU A 199 15.54 -4.96 -8.64
CA LEU A 199 17.00 -4.84 -8.73
C LEU A 199 17.64 -6.20 -9.05
N ALA A 200 17.14 -7.26 -8.42
CA ALA A 200 17.65 -8.59 -8.64
C ALA A 200 17.41 -9.09 -10.08
N ILE A 201 16.24 -8.76 -10.65
CA ILE A 201 15.90 -9.01 -12.06
C ILE A 201 16.75 -8.16 -12.99
N THR A 202 16.90 -6.86 -12.75
CA THR A 202 17.73 -5.98 -13.59
C THR A 202 19.16 -6.50 -13.65
N SER A 203 19.72 -6.95 -12.53
CA SER A 203 21.03 -7.59 -12.48
C SER A 203 21.07 -8.91 -13.28
N LEU A 204 20.04 -9.74 -13.19
CA LEU A 204 19.92 -10.97 -13.99
C LEU A 204 19.91 -10.67 -15.50
N ILE A 205 19.11 -9.68 -15.92
CA ILE A 205 19.01 -9.26 -17.33
C ILE A 205 20.35 -8.72 -17.82
N LYS A 206 21.04 -7.89 -17.03
CA LYS A 206 22.38 -7.38 -17.36
C LYS A 206 23.37 -8.52 -17.61
N ASN A 207 23.40 -9.52 -16.74
CA ASN A 207 24.28 -10.68 -16.88
C ASN A 207 23.94 -11.51 -18.12
N MET A 208 22.64 -11.67 -18.42
CA MET A 208 22.16 -12.35 -19.63
C MET A 208 22.57 -11.63 -20.92
N LEU A 209 22.54 -10.29 -20.93
CA LEU A 209 22.94 -9.47 -22.07
C LEU A 209 24.46 -9.37 -22.22
N ALA A 210 25.24 -9.45 -21.12
CA ALA A 210 26.70 -9.35 -21.17
C ALA A 210 27.39 -10.59 -21.77
N LYS A 211 26.70 -11.74 -21.87
CA LYS A 211 27.25 -12.99 -22.44
C LYS A 211 27.30 -13.00 -23.99
N ASP A 212 27.39 -11.85 -24.65
CA ASP A 212 27.56 -11.68 -26.11
C ASP A 212 28.89 -12.24 -26.68
N CYS A 213 29.47 -13.29 -26.08
CA CYS A 213 30.63 -14.04 -26.60
C CYS A 213 30.31 -15.48 -27.05
N LEU A 214 29.04 -15.88 -27.20
CA LEU A 214 28.69 -17.20 -27.77
C LEU A 214 27.62 -17.10 -28.87
N PRO A 215 27.76 -17.90 -29.94
CA PRO A 215 27.30 -17.53 -31.28
C PRO A 215 25.79 -17.50 -31.41
N ILE A 216 25.36 -16.52 -32.22
CA ILE A 216 23.98 -16.27 -32.65
C ILE A 216 23.48 -17.50 -33.41
N ILE A 217 22.74 -18.37 -32.75
CA ILE A 217 21.82 -19.28 -33.43
C ILE A 217 20.52 -18.51 -33.60
N ASN A 218 20.10 -18.36 -34.86
CA ASN A 218 19.09 -17.47 -35.44
C ASN A 218 17.72 -17.30 -34.72
N ASN A 219 17.43 -18.04 -33.64
CA ASN A 219 16.22 -17.90 -32.81
C ASN A 219 16.40 -17.00 -31.57
N ASN A 220 17.62 -16.58 -31.23
CA ASN A 220 17.91 -15.80 -30.01
C ASN A 220 17.76 -14.28 -30.16
N ASN A 221 17.62 -13.75 -31.38
CA ASN A 221 17.59 -12.31 -31.62
C ASN A 221 16.34 -11.65 -31.00
N ASP A 222 15.17 -12.29 -31.10
CA ASP A 222 13.91 -11.78 -30.55
C ASP A 222 13.90 -11.75 -29.00
N ASN A 223 14.53 -12.74 -28.37
CA ASN A 223 14.65 -12.82 -26.92
C ASN A 223 15.60 -11.74 -26.40
N HIS A 224 16.73 -11.53 -27.10
CA HIS A 224 17.72 -10.52 -26.75
C HIS A 224 17.14 -9.10 -26.91
N GLN A 225 16.41 -8.83 -28.00
CA GLN A 225 15.71 -7.55 -28.19
C GLN A 225 14.61 -7.33 -27.14
N SER A 226 13.84 -8.38 -26.80
CA SER A 226 12.85 -8.30 -25.73
C SER A 226 13.45 -7.96 -24.36
N LEU A 227 14.64 -8.48 -24.04
CA LEU A 227 15.35 -8.17 -22.81
C LEU A 227 15.87 -6.73 -22.79
N LYS A 228 16.41 -6.24 -23.91
CA LYS A 228 16.82 -4.83 -24.06
C LYS A 228 15.65 -3.89 -23.83
N SER A 229 14.49 -4.15 -24.46
CA SER A 229 13.27 -3.36 -24.26
C SER A 229 12.78 -3.39 -22.81
N LEU A 230 12.83 -4.57 -22.16
CA LEU A 230 12.44 -4.69 -20.75
C LEU A 230 13.40 -3.93 -19.83
N MET A 231 14.71 -4.04 -20.06
CA MET A 231 15.72 -3.32 -19.28
C MET A 231 15.55 -1.80 -19.42
N ALA A 232 15.27 -1.32 -20.63
CA ALA A 232 14.95 0.08 -20.86
C ALA A 232 13.70 0.51 -20.05
N ALA A 233 12.62 -0.27 -20.09
CA ALA A 233 11.40 0.01 -19.34
C ALA A 233 11.61 -0.03 -17.81
N MET A 234 12.45 -0.94 -17.31
CA MET A 234 12.75 -1.04 -15.87
C MET A 234 13.67 0.07 -15.36
N ASN A 235 14.48 0.67 -16.23
CA ASN A 235 15.39 1.77 -15.89
C ASN A 235 14.73 3.15 -16.01
N GLN A 236 13.56 3.25 -16.63
CA GLN A 236 12.82 4.51 -16.59
C GLN A 236 12.32 4.76 -15.16
N PRO A 237 12.50 5.97 -14.60
CA PRO A 237 11.82 6.34 -13.36
C PRO A 237 10.33 6.13 -13.57
N SER A 238 9.62 5.57 -12.59
CA SER A 238 8.17 5.35 -12.65
C SER A 238 7.46 6.69 -12.89
N THR A 239 7.26 7.09 -14.15
CA THR A 239 6.65 8.37 -14.53
C THR A 239 5.14 8.26 -14.37
N THR A 240 4.68 8.20 -13.13
CA THR A 240 3.34 8.68 -12.77
C THR A 240 3.34 9.11 -11.31
N THR A 241 4.28 9.99 -10.95
CA THR A 241 3.96 11.00 -9.94
C THR A 241 3.04 11.99 -10.65
N GLN A 242 1.72 11.76 -10.61
CA GLN A 242 0.82 12.90 -10.70
C GLN A 242 1.10 13.71 -9.43
N VAL A 243 2.06 14.63 -9.54
CA VAL A 243 2.15 15.80 -8.68
C VAL A 243 0.79 16.45 -8.81
N PHE A 244 -0.04 16.34 -7.78
CA PHE A 244 -1.30 17.08 -7.73
C PHE A 244 -0.95 18.55 -7.97
N PRO A 245 -1.45 19.19 -9.04
CA PRO A 245 -1.44 20.63 -9.08
C PRO A 245 -2.39 21.07 -7.96
N VAL A 246 -1.83 21.71 -6.94
CA VAL A 246 -2.60 22.56 -6.03
C VAL A 246 -3.04 23.75 -6.88
N GLN A 247 -4.15 23.59 -7.61
CA GLN A 247 -4.90 24.75 -8.07
C GLN A 247 -5.84 25.12 -6.92
N LEU A 248 -5.35 26.03 -6.09
CA LEU A 248 -6.19 26.88 -5.25
C LEU A 248 -6.86 27.87 -6.21
N ASN A 249 -8.16 27.69 -6.42
CA ASN A 249 -9.07 28.80 -6.72
C ASN A 249 -10.13 28.82 -5.63
#